data_AF-A0A6M2CQD9-F1
#
_entry.id   AF-A0A6M2CQD9-F1
#
_cell.length_a   1.000
_cell.length_b   1.000
_cell.length_c   1.000
_cell.angle_alpha   90.00
_cell.angle_beta   90.00
_cell.angle_gamma   90.00
#
_symmetry.space_group_name_H-M   'P 1'
#
loop_
_entity.id
_entity.type
_entity.pdbx_description
1 polymer ?
#
loop_
_entity_poly.entity_id
_entity_poly.type
_entity_poly.pdbx_seq_one_letter_code
_entity_poly.pdbx_strand_id
1 'polypeptide(L)'
;MEVENVDDAHVHKRNISQIKNKKRRLEEYLKLKRAKQKLKRQAQKKRRKEAEALGENAPPKREPRTIENTREPDDTMVQADDEEVQLDEAMDEMAAYFRKEYVPKVLLTTSDNPHSRTIKFCRELKQSIPNTDFRWRNRSRIKKTVEHAIARGYSDIAVINEDRRHPSEFHFNIACTYFVHKCAATSARFWHHFSFPCFLHFHDH
;
A
#
# COMPACT_ATOMS: atom_id res chain seq x y z
N MET A 1 -13.74 -9.40 57.95
CA MET A 1 -13.96 -9.60 56.51
C MET A 1 -12.58 -9.78 55.90
N GLU A 2 -12.22 -11.05 55.67
CA GLU A 2 -10.86 -11.48 55.39
C GLU A 2 -10.42 -10.97 54.01
N VAL A 3 -9.25 -10.32 53.97
CA VAL A 3 -8.61 -9.89 52.73
C VAL A 3 -7.93 -11.12 52.17
N GLU A 4 -8.61 -11.82 51.27
CA GLU A 4 -8.03 -12.94 50.52
C GLU A 4 -6.83 -12.43 49.71
N ASN A 5 -5.63 -12.76 50.19
CA ASN A 5 -4.39 -12.66 49.44
C ASN A 5 -4.47 -13.68 48.29
N VAL A 6 -4.79 -13.19 47.09
CA VAL A 6 -4.76 -14.02 45.88
C VAL A 6 -3.31 -14.35 45.59
N ASP A 7 -2.95 -15.60 45.87
CA ASP A 7 -1.62 -16.18 45.71
C ASP A 7 -0.94 -15.76 44.39
N ASP A 8 0.16 -15.04 44.53
CA ASP A 8 1.12 -14.77 43.47
C ASP A 8 1.67 -16.10 42.94
N ALA A 9 1.11 -16.56 41.82
CA ALA A 9 1.55 -17.76 41.13
C ALA A 9 3.01 -17.63 40.66
N HIS A 10 3.93 -18.15 41.49
CA HIS A 10 5.32 -18.52 41.22
C HIS A 10 6.04 -17.68 40.16
N VAL A 11 6.26 -16.40 40.44
CA VAL A 11 7.23 -15.59 39.69
C VAL A 11 8.62 -16.03 40.15
N HIS A 12 9.39 -16.64 39.25
CA HIS A 12 10.76 -17.06 39.54
C HIS A 12 11.57 -15.88 40.13
N LYS A 13 12.17 -16.05 41.32
CA LYS A 13 12.88 -15.00 42.10
C LYS A 13 14.05 -14.32 41.36
N ARG A 14 14.41 -14.80 40.16
CA ARG A 14 15.49 -14.28 39.31
C ARG A 14 14.91 -13.83 37.96
N ASN A 15 15.39 -12.70 37.45
CA ASN A 15 15.01 -12.21 36.13
C ASN A 15 15.31 -13.30 35.07
N ILE A 16 14.36 -13.61 34.19
CA ILE A 16 14.47 -14.70 33.19
C ILE A 16 15.74 -14.53 32.33
N SER A 17 16.19 -13.29 32.08
CA SER A 17 17.42 -13.00 31.35
C SER A 17 18.69 -13.56 32.02
N GLN A 18 18.69 -13.75 33.33
CA GLN A 18 19.83 -14.24 34.11
C GLN A 18 20.00 -15.77 34.04
N ILE A 19 19.03 -16.51 33.47
CA ILE A 19 19.12 -17.98 33.32
C ILE A 19 20.12 -18.30 32.21
N LYS A 20 21.31 -18.81 32.53
CA LYS A 20 22.36 -19.12 31.53
C LYS A 20 21.92 -20.16 30.49
N ASN A 21 21.12 -21.16 30.88
CA ASN A 21 20.67 -22.23 29.98
C ASN A 21 19.55 -21.77 29.02
N LYS A 22 19.81 -21.85 27.71
CA LYS A 22 18.88 -21.41 26.64
C LYS A 22 17.53 -22.13 26.65
N LYS A 23 17.50 -23.46 26.86
CA LYS A 23 16.25 -24.24 26.84
C LYS A 23 15.36 -23.86 28.03
N ARG A 24 15.94 -23.86 29.23
CA ARG A 24 15.22 -23.43 30.46
C ARG A 24 14.75 -21.98 30.38
N ARG A 25 15.56 -21.08 29.82
CA ARG A 25 15.18 -19.67 29.62
C ARG A 25 13.97 -19.52 28.70
N LEU A 26 13.93 -20.26 27.60
CA LEU A 26 12.82 -20.24 26.65
C LEU A 26 11.53 -20.78 27.29
N GLU A 27 11.61 -21.90 28.02
CA GLU A 27 10.45 -22.49 28.70
C GLU A 27 9.83 -21.52 29.71
N GLU A 28 10.64 -20.89 30.55
CA GLU A 28 10.17 -19.90 31.52
C GLU A 28 9.61 -18.64 30.83
N TYR A 29 10.24 -18.16 29.76
CA TYR A 29 9.71 -17.07 28.95
C TYR A 29 8.32 -17.38 28.37
N LEU A 30 8.13 -18.59 27.83
CA LEU A 30 6.85 -19.01 27.26
C LEU A 30 5.77 -19.13 28.34
N LYS A 31 6.09 -19.66 29.53
CA LYS A 31 5.17 -19.69 30.68
C LYS A 31 4.76 -18.27 31.08
N LEU A 32 5.72 -17.36 31.24
CA LEU A 32 5.45 -15.96 31.60
C LEU A 32 4.63 -15.24 30.52
N LYS A 33 4.92 -15.47 29.23
CA LYS A 33 4.14 -14.93 28.11
C LYS A 33 2.69 -15.40 28.14
N ARG A 34 2.46 -16.70 28.40
CA ARG A 34 1.11 -17.28 28.54
C ARG A 34 0.36 -16.70 29.73
N ALA A 35 1.01 -16.57 30.90
CA ALA A 35 0.42 -15.97 32.10
C ALA A 35 0.04 -14.50 31.84
N LYS A 36 0.94 -13.70 31.26
CA LYS A 36 0.65 -12.30 30.87
C LYS A 36 -0.52 -12.19 29.89
N GLN A 37 -0.60 -13.08 28.90
CA GLN A 37 -1.73 -13.11 27.96
C GLN A 37 -3.05 -13.47 28.65
N LYS A 38 -3.05 -14.44 29.58
CA LYS A 38 -4.24 -14.82 30.36
C LYS A 38 -4.74 -13.64 31.21
N LEU A 39 -3.83 -12.98 31.94
CA LEU A 39 -4.14 -11.78 32.73
C LEU A 39 -4.67 -10.65 31.86
N LYS A 40 -4.04 -10.35 30.72
CA LYS A 40 -4.51 -9.32 29.78
C LYS A 40 -5.93 -9.62 29.26
N ARG A 41 -6.22 -10.88 28.92
CA ARG A 41 -7.56 -11.33 28.49
C ARG A 41 -8.59 -11.20 29.61
N GLN A 42 -8.26 -11.60 30.83
CA GLN A 42 -9.15 -11.46 31.99
C GLN A 42 -9.45 -9.98 32.29
N ALA A 43 -8.42 -9.12 32.29
CA ALA A 43 -8.59 -7.68 32.47
C ALA A 43 -9.41 -7.03 31.35
N GLN A 44 -9.27 -7.49 30.10
CA GLN A 44 -10.11 -7.01 29.00
C GLN A 44 -11.57 -7.47 29.14
N LYS A 45 -11.82 -8.72 29.55
CA LYS A 45 -13.17 -9.22 29.82
C LYS A 45 -13.83 -8.46 30.97
N LYS A 46 -13.09 -8.17 32.05
CA LYS A 46 -13.59 -7.40 33.20
C LYS A 46 -14.00 -5.99 32.77
N ARG A 47 -13.10 -5.27 32.07
CA ARG A 47 -13.40 -3.93 31.51
C ARG A 47 -14.60 -3.91 30.58
N ARG A 48 -14.79 -4.94 29.76
CA ARG A 48 -15.95 -5.04 28.87
C ARG A 48 -17.26 -5.22 29.65
N LYS A 49 -17.25 -6.08 30.67
CA LYS A 49 -18.42 -6.28 31.56
C LYS A 49 -18.78 -5.02 32.34
N GLU A 50 -17.77 -4.31 32.86
CA GLU A 50 -17.95 -3.03 33.56
C GLU A 50 -18.52 -1.96 32.62
N ALA A 51 -18.02 -1.86 31.37
CA ALA A 51 -18.55 -0.92 30.38
C ALA A 51 -20.00 -1.26 29.96
N GLU A 52 -20.34 -2.54 29.81
CA GLU A 52 -21.70 -3.01 29.52
C GLU A 52 -22.67 -2.70 30.67
N ALA A 53 -22.22 -2.84 31.93
CA ALA A 53 -23.04 -2.55 33.11
C ALA A 53 -23.26 -1.05 33.34
N LEU A 54 -22.29 -0.19 33.00
CA LEU A 54 -22.41 1.27 33.17
C LEU A 54 -23.09 1.99 31.99
N GLY A 55 -23.24 1.34 30.82
CA GLY A 55 -23.92 1.90 29.66
C GLY A 55 -23.35 3.27 29.25
N GLU A 56 -24.15 4.32 29.37
CA GLU A 56 -23.79 5.71 29.02
C GLU A 56 -22.72 6.34 29.93
N ASN A 57 -22.56 5.84 31.16
CA ASN A 57 -21.53 6.30 32.12
C ASN A 57 -20.21 5.51 32.00
N ALA A 58 -20.06 4.69 30.96
CA ALA A 58 -18.87 3.87 30.79
C ALA A 58 -17.63 4.74 30.50
N PRO A 59 -16.46 4.44 31.11
CA PRO A 59 -15.22 5.13 30.79
C PRO A 59 -14.91 5.01 29.28
N PRO A 60 -14.54 6.12 28.61
CA PRO A 60 -14.27 6.11 27.18
C PRO A 60 -13.12 5.16 26.84
N LYS A 61 -13.24 4.47 25.71
CA LYS A 61 -12.22 3.54 25.23
C LYS A 61 -10.92 4.32 24.98
N ARG A 62 -9.84 3.94 25.66
CA ARG A 62 -8.51 4.53 25.43
C ARG A 62 -8.11 4.31 23.99
N GLU A 63 -7.99 5.39 23.24
CA GLU A 63 -7.49 5.36 21.87
C GLU A 63 -6.02 4.91 21.86
N PRO A 64 -5.62 4.02 20.94
CA PRO A 64 -4.24 3.61 20.83
C PRO A 64 -3.39 4.78 20.34
N ARG A 65 -2.21 4.97 20.95
CA ARG A 65 -1.19 5.85 20.39
C ARG A 65 -0.62 5.20 19.13
N THR A 66 -1.04 5.68 17.97
CA THR A 66 -0.50 5.33 16.65
C THR A 66 0.60 6.31 16.27
N ILE A 67 1.42 5.96 15.27
CA ILE A 67 2.47 6.84 14.74
C ILE A 67 1.85 8.13 14.18
N GLU A 68 0.73 8.03 13.46
CA GLU A 68 0.00 9.20 12.95
C GLU A 68 -0.55 10.10 14.06
N ASN A 69 -1.16 9.55 15.11
CA ASN A 69 -1.71 10.34 16.23
C ASN A 69 -0.64 11.04 17.07
N THR A 70 0.61 10.57 16.99
CA THR A 70 1.75 11.15 17.73
C THR A 70 2.69 11.89 16.79
N ARG A 71 2.30 12.12 15.53
CA ARG A 71 3.12 12.89 14.59
C ARG A 71 3.19 14.32 15.08
N GLU A 72 4.39 14.86 15.17
CA GLU A 72 4.59 16.28 15.46
C GLU A 72 3.98 17.08 14.31
N PRO A 73 3.17 18.11 14.60
CA PRO A 73 2.63 18.96 13.54
C PRO A 73 3.81 19.58 12.78
N ASP A 74 3.78 19.40 11.47
CA ASP A 74 4.81 19.86 10.54
C ASP A 74 4.27 21.12 9.86
N ASP A 75 5.00 22.23 9.96
CA ASP A 75 4.60 23.53 9.42
C ASP A 75 4.51 23.53 7.89
N THR A 76 5.09 22.52 7.22
CA THR A 76 5.00 22.35 5.75
C THR A 76 3.76 21.58 5.30
N MET A 77 2.88 21.18 6.23
CA MET A 77 1.64 20.51 5.89
C MET A 77 0.63 21.50 5.31
N VAL A 78 0.42 21.38 4.00
CA VAL A 78 -0.51 22.19 3.22
C VAL A 78 -1.94 22.06 3.77
N GLN A 79 -2.57 23.20 4.02
CA GLN A 79 -4.01 23.29 4.25
C GLN A 79 -4.74 23.29 2.90
N ALA A 80 -5.90 22.65 2.82
CA ALA A 80 -6.61 22.47 1.54
C ALA A 80 -7.04 23.79 0.87
N ASP A 81 -7.17 24.87 1.64
CA ASP A 81 -7.62 26.18 1.18
C ASP A 81 -6.48 27.20 1.07
N ASP A 82 -5.22 26.74 1.05
CA ASP A 82 -4.06 27.64 0.95
C ASP A 82 -3.94 28.25 -0.47
N GLU A 83 -4.00 29.58 -0.54
CA GLU A 83 -3.95 30.32 -1.81
C GLU A 83 -2.60 30.16 -2.52
N GLU A 84 -1.50 30.00 -1.76
CA GLU A 84 -0.16 29.79 -2.33
C GLU A 84 -0.11 28.52 -3.17
N VAL A 85 -0.69 27.43 -2.66
CA VAL A 85 -0.69 26.12 -3.34
C VAL A 85 -1.56 26.13 -4.59
N GLN A 86 -2.70 26.82 -4.57
CA GLN A 86 -3.55 26.95 -5.75
C GLN A 86 -2.86 27.71 -6.88
N LEU A 87 -2.09 28.75 -6.53
CA LEU A 87 -1.31 29.51 -7.52
C LEU A 87 -0.17 28.66 -8.08
N ASP A 88 0.54 27.91 -7.24
CA ASP A 88 1.59 27.00 -7.66
C ASP A 88 1.05 25.90 -8.58
N GLU A 89 -0.07 25.26 -8.23
CA GLU A 89 -0.73 24.25 -9.07
C GLU A 89 -1.21 24.82 -10.41
N ALA A 90 -1.64 26.10 -10.44
CA ALA A 90 -2.11 26.75 -11.65
C ALA A 90 -0.98 27.13 -12.62
N MET A 91 0.22 27.39 -12.08
CA MET A 91 1.42 27.78 -12.83
C MET A 91 2.30 26.60 -13.23
N ASP A 92 2.07 25.42 -12.63
CA ASP A 92 2.84 24.21 -12.91
C ASP A 92 2.63 23.69 -14.35
N GLU A 93 3.60 22.90 -14.82
CA GLU A 93 3.58 22.23 -16.13
C GLU A 93 2.41 21.25 -16.26
N MET A 94 1.95 20.69 -15.13
CA MET A 94 0.79 19.80 -15.06
C MET A 94 -0.55 20.53 -14.91
N ALA A 95 -0.55 21.87 -14.87
CA ALA A 95 -1.77 22.63 -14.65
C ALA A 95 -2.83 22.37 -15.75
N ALA A 96 -2.42 22.23 -17.01
CA ALA A 96 -3.33 21.89 -18.11
C ALA A 96 -3.98 20.50 -17.95
N TYR A 97 -3.25 19.55 -17.35
CA TYR A 97 -3.76 18.23 -17.02
C TYR A 97 -4.80 18.30 -15.88
N PHE A 98 -4.51 19.03 -14.80
CA PHE A 98 -5.44 19.19 -13.67
C PHE A 98 -6.71 19.96 -14.05
N ARG A 99 -6.58 20.96 -14.94
CA ARG A 99 -7.72 21.68 -15.53
C ARG A 99 -8.49 20.86 -16.58
N LYS A 100 -8.01 19.66 -16.93
CA LYS A 100 -8.64 18.75 -17.91
C LYS A 100 -8.83 19.39 -19.29
N GLU A 101 -7.91 20.26 -19.70
CA GLU A 101 -7.97 20.95 -21.00
C GLU A 101 -7.80 19.99 -22.18
N TYR A 102 -7.07 18.89 -21.97
CA TYR A 102 -6.89 17.82 -22.95
C TYR A 102 -7.10 16.45 -22.31
N VAL A 103 -7.43 15.47 -23.15
CA VAL A 103 -7.52 14.07 -22.73
C VAL A 103 -6.13 13.45 -22.84
N PRO A 104 -5.51 13.02 -21.72
CA PRO A 104 -4.17 12.43 -21.75
C PRO A 104 -4.20 11.14 -22.56
N LYS A 105 -3.20 10.98 -23.43
CA LYS A 105 -3.03 9.80 -24.26
C LYS A 105 -1.63 9.26 -24.04
N VAL A 106 -1.55 8.08 -23.45
CA VAL A 106 -0.30 7.52 -22.95
C VAL A 106 0.21 6.42 -23.90
N LEU A 107 1.46 6.54 -24.33
CA LEU A 107 2.15 5.49 -25.07
C LEU A 107 2.91 4.58 -24.09
N LEU A 108 2.49 3.32 -23.97
CA LEU A 108 3.20 2.32 -23.19
C LEU A 108 4.13 1.50 -24.08
N THR A 109 5.42 1.50 -23.73
CA THR A 109 6.46 0.72 -24.42
C THR A 109 7.34 -0.02 -23.42
N THR A 110 8.08 -1.01 -23.91
CA THR A 110 9.05 -1.78 -23.12
C THR A 110 10.47 -1.58 -23.64
N SER A 111 11.45 -2.15 -22.93
CA SER A 111 12.74 -2.51 -23.50
C SER A 111 12.61 -3.44 -24.73
N ASP A 112 13.70 -3.60 -25.48
CA ASP A 112 13.71 -4.49 -26.64
C ASP A 112 13.64 -5.97 -26.21
N ASN A 113 12.86 -6.76 -26.94
CA ASN A 113 12.64 -8.18 -26.69
C ASN A 113 12.22 -8.51 -25.23
N PRO A 114 11.13 -7.92 -24.71
CA PRO A 114 10.71 -8.15 -23.34
C PRO A 114 10.21 -9.60 -23.14
N HIS A 115 10.36 -10.11 -21.92
CA HIS A 115 9.88 -11.44 -21.59
C HIS A 115 8.35 -11.48 -21.43
N SER A 116 7.77 -12.68 -21.55
CA SER A 116 6.34 -12.94 -21.40
C SER A 116 5.71 -12.37 -20.12
N ARG A 117 6.47 -12.31 -19.02
CA ARG A 117 6.01 -11.74 -17.75
C ARG A 117 5.79 -10.23 -17.86
N THR A 118 6.74 -9.52 -18.46
CA THR A 118 6.66 -8.07 -18.68
C THR A 118 5.57 -7.73 -19.69
N ILE A 119 5.38 -8.57 -20.73
CA ILE A 119 4.29 -8.40 -21.69
C ILE A 119 2.92 -8.52 -21.01
N LYS A 120 2.75 -9.49 -20.10
CA LYS A 120 1.51 -9.63 -19.30
C LYS A 120 1.31 -8.41 -18.41
N PHE A 121 2.35 -7.98 -17.71
CA PHE A 121 2.31 -6.77 -16.89
C PHE A 121 1.92 -5.52 -17.68
N CYS A 122 2.43 -5.34 -18.91
CA CYS A 122 2.06 -4.21 -19.76
C CYS A 122 0.59 -4.26 -20.20
N ARG A 123 0.04 -5.46 -20.43
CA ARG A 123 -1.38 -5.65 -20.76
C ARG A 123 -2.28 -5.33 -19.57
N GLU A 124 -1.88 -5.73 -18.37
CA GLU A 124 -2.56 -5.36 -17.12
C GLU A 124 -2.49 -3.84 -16.92
N LEU A 125 -1.33 -3.23 -17.12
CA LEU A 125 -1.14 -1.78 -16.96
C LEU A 125 -1.97 -0.97 -17.95
N LYS A 126 -2.09 -1.45 -19.20
CA LYS A 126 -3.00 -0.87 -20.19
C LYS A 126 -4.47 -0.88 -19.73
N GLN A 127 -4.90 -1.88 -18.97
CA GLN A 127 -6.26 -1.95 -18.44
C GLN A 127 -6.48 -1.00 -17.26
N SER A 128 -5.44 -0.78 -16.45
CA SER A 128 -5.50 0.11 -15.29
C SER A 128 -5.52 1.60 -15.65
N ILE A 129 -4.80 2.00 -16.70
CA ILE A 129 -4.69 3.41 -17.11
C ILE A 129 -5.58 3.65 -18.34
N PRO A 130 -6.56 4.58 -18.28
CA PRO A 130 -7.41 4.90 -19.42
C PRO A 130 -6.58 5.49 -20.57
N ASN A 131 -7.08 5.37 -21.80
CA ASN A 131 -6.47 5.98 -23.00
C ASN A 131 -4.99 5.62 -23.24
N THR A 132 -4.58 4.44 -22.77
CA THR A 132 -3.22 3.93 -22.93
C THR A 132 -3.11 2.97 -24.12
N ASP A 133 -2.10 3.20 -24.97
CA ASP A 133 -1.76 2.29 -26.06
C ASP A 133 -0.43 1.58 -25.83
N PHE A 134 -0.47 0.25 -25.76
CA PHE A 134 0.73 -0.58 -25.72
C PHE A 134 1.29 -0.81 -27.13
N ARG A 135 2.54 -0.42 -27.36
CA ARG A 135 3.25 -0.60 -28.63
C ARG A 135 4.65 -1.18 -28.43
N TRP A 136 5.07 -2.00 -29.37
CA TRP A 136 6.43 -2.53 -29.42
C TRP A 136 7.42 -1.46 -29.88
N ARG A 137 8.60 -1.42 -29.25
CA ARG A 137 9.68 -0.49 -29.61
C ARG A 137 10.38 -0.85 -30.92
N ASN A 138 10.28 -2.11 -31.36
CA ASN A 138 10.88 -2.62 -32.62
C ASN A 138 12.36 -2.26 -32.79
N ARG A 139 13.18 -2.36 -31.73
CA ARG A 139 14.63 -2.00 -31.76
C ARG A 139 14.88 -0.53 -32.13
N SER A 140 13.87 0.33 -32.00
CA SER A 140 14.01 1.76 -32.18
C SER A 140 14.67 2.38 -30.96
N ARG A 141 15.57 3.35 -31.17
CA ARG A 141 16.10 4.17 -30.09
C ARG A 141 14.98 5.00 -29.48
N ILE A 142 15.06 5.27 -28.18
CA ILE A 142 14.04 6.03 -27.43
C ILE A 142 13.73 7.37 -28.11
N LYS A 143 14.75 8.09 -28.58
CA LYS A 143 14.57 9.37 -29.31
C LYS A 143 13.61 9.25 -30.51
N LYS A 144 13.75 8.19 -31.32
CA LYS A 144 12.85 7.94 -32.45
C LYS A 144 11.44 7.57 -31.99
N THR A 145 11.33 6.84 -30.87
CA THR A 145 10.02 6.53 -30.28
C THR A 145 9.30 7.80 -29.82
N VAL A 146 10.04 8.76 -29.24
CA VAL A 146 9.50 10.07 -28.85
C VAL A 146 9.02 10.86 -30.07
N GLU A 147 9.83 10.94 -31.13
CA GLU A 147 9.43 11.57 -32.40
C GLU A 147 8.12 10.97 -32.97
N HIS A 148 8.01 9.63 -32.97
CA HIS A 148 6.80 8.94 -33.39
C HIS A 148 5.60 9.17 -32.45
N ALA A 149 5.85 9.36 -31.16
CA ALA A 149 4.80 9.63 -30.19
C ALA A 149 4.22 11.04 -30.40
N ILE A 150 5.10 12.04 -30.59
CA ILE A 150 4.72 13.41 -30.92
C ILE A 150 3.91 13.43 -32.23
N ALA A 151 4.39 12.75 -33.28
CA ALA A 151 3.69 12.67 -34.57
C ALA A 151 2.30 12.01 -34.49
N ARG A 152 2.03 11.22 -33.44
CA ARG A 152 0.74 10.54 -33.21
C ARG A 152 -0.12 11.21 -32.13
N GLY A 153 0.32 12.35 -31.61
CA GLY A 153 -0.40 13.12 -30.58
C GLY A 153 -0.51 12.41 -29.25
N TYR A 154 0.53 11.69 -28.81
CA TYR A 154 0.61 11.22 -27.43
C TYR A 154 1.08 12.35 -26.52
N SER A 155 0.47 12.47 -25.34
CA SER A 155 0.90 13.43 -24.31
C SER A 155 2.10 12.89 -23.54
N ASP A 156 2.08 11.59 -23.22
CA ASP A 156 3.03 10.98 -22.31
C ASP A 156 3.55 9.64 -22.84
N ILE A 157 4.78 9.30 -22.46
CA ILE A 157 5.40 8.01 -22.79
C ILE A 157 5.84 7.30 -21.52
N ALA A 158 5.37 6.08 -21.35
CA ALA A 158 5.82 5.15 -20.34
C ALA A 158 6.76 4.11 -20.96
N VAL A 159 7.95 3.95 -20.37
CA VAL A 159 8.92 2.93 -20.74
C VAL A 159 9.13 1.98 -19.57
N ILE A 160 8.73 0.72 -19.75
CA ILE A 160 8.96 -0.34 -18.77
C ILE A 160 10.29 -1.03 -19.09
N ASN A 161 11.18 -1.03 -18.10
CA ASN A 161 12.40 -1.81 -18.16
C ASN A 161 12.24 -3.12 -17.38
N GLU A 162 12.92 -4.15 -17.86
CA GLU A 162 13.01 -5.43 -17.17
C GLU A 162 14.47 -5.75 -16.84
N ASP A 163 14.71 -6.25 -15.64
CA ASP A 163 15.98 -6.86 -15.26
C ASP A 163 15.73 -8.35 -15.01
N ARG A 164 16.62 -9.24 -15.47
CA ARG A 164 16.57 -10.69 -15.26
C ARG A 164 15.19 -11.38 -15.47
N ARG A 165 14.33 -10.90 -16.38
CA ARG A 165 12.93 -11.37 -16.63
C ARG A 165 11.89 -10.95 -15.59
N HIS A 166 12.16 -9.86 -14.87
CA HIS A 166 11.27 -9.22 -13.90
C HIS A 166 11.11 -7.77 -14.36
N PRO A 167 9.89 -7.21 -14.45
CA PRO A 167 9.74 -5.77 -14.58
C PRO A 167 10.32 -5.12 -13.31
N SER A 168 11.33 -4.28 -13.48
CA SER A 168 12.10 -3.70 -12.35
C SER A 168 11.88 -2.20 -12.23
N GLU A 169 11.86 -1.50 -13.36
CA GLU A 169 11.77 -0.05 -13.42
C GLU A 169 10.64 0.37 -14.34
N PHE A 170 9.80 1.25 -13.84
CA PHE A 170 8.79 1.96 -14.60
C PHE A 170 9.27 3.40 -14.74
N HIS A 171 9.63 3.82 -15.96
CA HIS A 171 10.02 5.20 -16.26
C HIS A 171 8.84 5.87 -16.97
N PHE A 172 8.22 6.82 -16.31
CA PHE A 172 7.20 7.68 -16.91
C PHE A 172 7.86 9.00 -17.28
N ASN A 173 7.83 9.37 -18.55
CA ASN A 173 8.27 10.68 -19.00
C ASN A 173 7.00 11.49 -19.32
N ILE A 174 6.41 12.03 -18.25
CA ILE A 174 5.73 13.33 -18.36
C ILE A 174 6.84 14.30 -18.70
N ALA A 175 6.60 15.23 -19.63
CA ALA A 175 7.59 16.07 -20.29
C ALA A 175 8.65 16.80 -19.42
N CYS A 176 8.76 16.59 -18.10
CA CYS A 176 9.82 17.15 -17.27
C CYS A 176 10.36 16.29 -16.09
N THR A 177 9.92 15.06 -15.80
CA THR A 177 10.51 14.31 -14.65
C THR A 177 10.67 12.80 -14.84
N TYR A 178 11.80 12.28 -14.35
CA TYR A 178 12.07 10.85 -14.20
C TYR A 178 11.41 10.33 -12.92
N PHE A 179 10.26 9.67 -13.03
CA PHE A 179 9.72 8.89 -11.92
C PHE A 179 10.22 7.45 -12.00
N VAL A 180 10.97 6.98 -10.98
CA VAL A 180 11.40 5.58 -10.87
C VAL A 180 10.54 4.89 -9.82
N HIS A 181 9.55 4.12 -10.27
CA HIS A 181 8.80 3.25 -9.36
C HIS A 181 9.39 1.84 -9.37
N LYS A 182 9.89 1.37 -8.20
CA LYS A 182 10.24 -0.04 -7.98
C LYS A 182 8.98 -0.81 -7.62
N CYS A 183 8.27 -1.33 -8.63
CA CYS A 183 7.09 -2.15 -8.39
C CYS A 183 7.47 -3.65 -8.40
N ALA A 184 7.65 -4.23 -7.21
CA ALA A 184 7.71 -5.67 -7.02
C ALA A 184 6.35 -6.20 -6.56
N ALA A 185 5.35 -6.21 -7.45
CA ALA A 185 4.07 -6.87 -7.20
C ALA A 185 3.82 -7.92 -8.28
N THR A 186 4.17 -9.17 -7.98
CA THR A 186 3.64 -10.32 -8.73
C THR A 186 2.26 -10.65 -8.17
N SER A 187 1.22 -10.30 -8.91
CA SER A 187 -0.16 -10.72 -8.66
C SER A 187 -0.30 -12.22 -8.98
N ALA A 188 0.02 -13.06 -8.00
CA ALA A 188 -0.38 -14.46 -8.00
C ALA A 188 -0.97 -14.78 -6.63
N ARG A 189 -2.28 -14.53 -6.51
CA ARG A 189 -3.26 -15.00 -5.49
C ARG A 189 -4.23 -13.88 -5.11
N PHE A 190 -5.14 -13.60 -6.01
CA PHE A 190 -6.49 -13.18 -5.67
C PHE A 190 -7.39 -13.90 -6.68
N TRP A 191 -8.61 -14.26 -6.31
CA TRP A 191 -9.56 -15.08 -7.09
C TRP A 191 -9.50 -16.60 -6.85
N HIS A 192 -9.98 -17.00 -5.67
CA HIS A 192 -10.79 -18.22 -5.54
C HIS A 192 -11.85 -17.99 -4.45
N HIS A 193 -12.94 -17.31 -4.81
CA HIS A 193 -14.30 -17.55 -4.33
C HIS A 193 -15.16 -16.37 -4.78
N PHE A 194 -15.84 -16.53 -5.90
CA PHE A 194 -17.26 -16.18 -6.00
C PHE A 194 -17.78 -16.96 -7.22
N SER A 195 -18.46 -18.05 -6.90
CA SER A 195 -19.27 -18.83 -7.82
C SER A 195 -20.61 -18.10 -8.02
N PHE A 196 -21.25 -18.37 -9.17
CA PHE A 196 -22.67 -18.13 -9.59
C PHE A 196 -22.90 -17.19 -10.79
N PRO A 197 -23.94 -17.47 -11.64
CA PRO A 197 -23.74 -17.93 -13.01
C PRO A 197 -24.42 -17.05 -14.09
N CYS A 198 -24.19 -17.42 -15.35
CA CYS A 198 -24.99 -17.21 -16.58
C CYS A 198 -26.16 -16.21 -16.54
N PHE A 199 -26.18 -15.27 -17.49
CA PHE A 199 -27.20 -15.29 -18.55
C PHE A 199 -26.77 -14.47 -19.78
N LEU A 200 -26.77 -15.12 -20.93
CA LEU A 200 -26.78 -14.51 -22.27
C LEU A 200 -28.00 -13.59 -22.40
N HIS A 201 -27.87 -12.44 -23.07
CA HIS A 201 -28.84 -12.04 -24.08
C HIS A 201 -28.14 -11.24 -25.20
N PHE A 202 -28.18 -11.83 -26.38
CA PHE A 202 -27.96 -11.22 -27.68
C PHE A 202 -29.10 -10.22 -27.94
N HIS A 203 -28.79 -9.05 -28.48
CA HIS A 203 -29.73 -8.30 -29.31
C HIS A 203 -28.95 -7.70 -30.47
N ASP A 204 -29.30 -8.17 -31.66
CA ASP A 204 -28.95 -7.57 -32.95
C ASP A 204 -29.64 -6.21 -33.08
N HIS A 205 -28.88 -5.22 -33.60
CA HIS A 205 -29.32 -4.27 -34.61
C HIS A 205 -28.10 -3.58 -35.23
#